data_AF-A0A5A7Q5E5-F1
#
_entry.id   AF-A0A5A7Q5E5-F1
#
_cell.length_a   1.000
_cell.length_b   1.000
_cell.length_c   1.000
_cell.angle_alpha   90.00
_cell.angle_beta   90.00
_cell.angle_gamma   90.00
#
_symmetry.space_group_name_H-M   'P 1'
#
loop_
_entity.id
_entity.type
_entity.pdbx_description
1 polymer ?
#
loop_
_entity_poly.entity_id
_entity_poly.type
_entity_poly.pdbx_seq_one_letter_code
_entity_poly.pdbx_strand_id
1 'polypeptide(L)'
;MNFFTPKNSLPLIYILLTVLLLANVKWASAANCSSCPPKMCCSRFGFCGTTDDYCGNGCQFGPCTAPRGNNGVNVTNIVTDVFFNNIIKKSKPSCKGKGFYTRSAFLYALLDFPEFGTQGTVDASKREVAAFFAHVTHETGYMCYIEEINDYCDKTNTQYPCTPGKGYYGRGPLQLSWNYNYGAAGDSIHFNGLNDPDIVARDSVISFKTALWFWKLNCHDLITTEKGFGATINAINGKLECNGANPATVASRVKYYLNYCKQLGVDPGANRRKRILYALRFSARATRLSRVWNCRSFQARDMCYIEEIKDTSKDYCDKTNTQYPCTPGKGYYGRSPLQLSWNYNYGAAGDSINFNGLNDPDIVARDSVISFKTALWFWKLNCHDFITTGKGFGATINAINGKLECNGANPATVASRVKYYLNYCKQLGVDPGANLSC
;
A
#
# COMPACT_ATOMS: atom_id res chain seq x y z
N MET A 1 40.22 33.25 -13.97
CA MET A 1 39.66 32.04 -14.60
C MET A 1 39.85 30.88 -13.62
N ASN A 2 38.76 30.16 -13.37
CA ASN A 2 38.64 28.86 -12.68
C ASN A 2 39.10 28.77 -11.20
N PHE A 3 38.20 29.14 -10.30
CA PHE A 3 38.14 28.56 -8.95
C PHE A 3 37.53 27.15 -9.03
N PHE A 4 38.34 26.13 -8.79
CA PHE A 4 37.86 24.79 -8.47
C PHE A 4 37.33 24.78 -7.04
N THR A 5 36.02 24.60 -6.87
CA THR A 5 35.42 24.21 -5.58
C THR A 5 35.35 22.69 -5.52
N PRO A 6 35.83 22.03 -4.44
CA PRO A 6 35.62 20.62 -4.24
C PRO A 6 34.14 20.39 -3.87
N LYS A 7 33.46 19.57 -4.68
CA LYS A 7 32.11 19.09 -4.35
C LYS A 7 32.21 18.18 -3.12
N ASN A 8 31.62 18.65 -2.03
CA ASN A 8 31.40 17.89 -0.79
C ASN A 8 30.75 16.52 -1.08
N SER A 9 31.58 15.49 -1.06
CA SER A 9 31.20 14.10 -0.89
C SER A 9 30.96 13.82 0.59
N LEU A 10 29.71 13.55 0.99
CA LEU A 10 29.24 12.70 2.12
C LEU A 10 27.80 13.12 2.50
N PRO A 11 26.86 12.15 2.52
CA PRO A 11 26.65 11.38 3.75
C PRO A 11 26.44 9.89 3.42
N LEU A 12 27.52 9.17 3.13
CA LEU A 12 27.54 7.69 3.05
C LEU A 12 27.98 7.03 4.37
N ILE A 13 28.55 7.79 5.31
CA ILE A 13 29.09 7.26 6.58
C ILE A 13 28.01 7.12 7.67
N TYR A 14 26.85 7.80 7.55
CA TYR A 14 25.79 7.74 8.57
C TYR A 14 24.82 6.54 8.44
N ILE A 15 24.93 5.72 7.38
CA ILE A 15 24.04 4.55 7.19
C ILE A 15 24.56 3.32 7.96
N LEU A 16 25.82 3.32 8.42
CA LEU A 16 26.49 2.15 9.01
C LEU A 16 26.66 2.19 10.54
N LEU A 17 26.08 3.17 11.25
CA LEU A 17 26.38 3.42 12.67
C LEU A 17 25.18 3.56 13.62
N THR A 18 23.98 3.07 13.25
CA THR A 18 22.79 3.22 14.12
C THR A 18 22.10 1.90 14.46
N VAL A 19 22.84 0.94 15.00
CA VAL A 19 22.25 -0.15 15.78
C VAL A 19 22.99 -0.23 17.12
N LEU A 20 22.72 0.78 17.97
CA LEU A 20 23.15 0.82 19.36
C LEU A 20 21.95 0.47 20.24
N LEU A 21 22.11 -0.63 20.97
CA LEU A 21 21.38 -1.03 22.19
C LEU A 21 19.86 -1.27 22.05
N LEU A 22 19.49 -2.53 21.78
CA LEU A 22 18.23 -3.08 22.25
C LEU A 22 18.31 -3.25 23.77
N ALA A 23 18.00 -2.17 24.50
CA ALA A 23 17.58 -2.29 25.88
C ALA A 23 16.04 -2.31 25.93
N ASN A 24 15.52 -3.44 26.39
CA ASN A 24 14.15 -3.65 26.85
C ASN A 24 13.06 -3.63 25.77
N VAL A 25 13.04 -4.64 24.91
CA VAL A 25 11.77 -5.34 24.68
C VAL A 25 11.87 -6.59 25.54
N LYS A 26 11.33 -6.51 26.77
CA LYS A 26 11.09 -7.74 27.52
C LYS A 26 10.09 -8.52 26.69
N TRP A 27 10.51 -9.65 26.12
CA TRP A 27 9.58 -10.71 25.81
C TRP A 27 8.93 -11.04 27.14
N ALA A 28 7.66 -10.65 27.29
CA ALA A 28 6.89 -11.24 28.37
C ALA A 28 6.98 -12.75 28.14
N SER A 29 7.48 -13.44 29.15
CA SER A 29 7.34 -14.87 29.33
C SER A 29 6.06 -15.35 28.67
N ALA A 30 6.14 -16.35 27.80
CA ALA A 30 4.97 -16.97 27.19
C ALA A 30 3.95 -17.26 28.30
N ALA A 31 2.92 -16.42 28.39
CA ALA A 31 1.80 -16.68 29.28
C ALA A 31 0.96 -17.75 28.57
N ASN A 32 0.80 -18.86 29.27
CA ASN A 32 0.16 -20.06 28.74
C ASN A 32 -1.32 -19.75 28.44
N CYS A 33 -1.75 -19.94 27.19
CA CYS A 33 -3.10 -19.60 26.71
C CYS A 33 -4.23 -20.36 27.43
N SER A 34 -3.90 -21.36 28.23
CA SER A 34 -4.80 -22.15 29.06
C SER A 34 -5.40 -21.39 30.25
N SER A 35 -5.00 -20.13 30.49
CA SER A 35 -5.49 -19.31 31.61
C SER A 35 -6.45 -18.18 31.22
N CYS A 36 -6.81 -18.03 29.94
CA CYS A 36 -7.68 -16.93 29.52
C CYS A 36 -9.14 -17.07 30.03
N PRO A 37 -9.74 -16.00 30.57
CA PRO A 37 -11.14 -16.02 30.98
C PRO A 37 -12.10 -16.39 29.82
N PRO A 38 -13.29 -16.95 30.13
CA PRO A 38 -14.28 -17.30 29.11
C PRO A 38 -14.62 -16.12 28.19
N LYS A 39 -14.75 -16.39 26.89
CA LYS A 39 -15.01 -15.40 25.82
C LYS A 39 -13.87 -14.40 25.53
N MET A 40 -12.68 -14.61 26.08
CA MET A 40 -11.48 -13.87 25.68
C MET A 40 -10.61 -14.70 24.73
N CYS A 41 -9.94 -14.00 23.82
CA CYS A 41 -8.98 -14.56 22.90
C CYS A 41 -7.59 -14.53 23.52
N CYS A 42 -6.80 -15.58 23.27
CA CYS A 42 -5.37 -15.57 23.54
C CYS A 42 -4.64 -15.06 22.30
N SER A 43 -3.99 -13.91 22.41
CA SER A 43 -3.19 -13.32 21.34
C SER A 43 -2.02 -14.22 20.96
N ARG A 44 -1.42 -13.94 19.80
CA ARG A 44 -0.19 -14.62 19.35
C ARG A 44 0.99 -14.51 20.32
N PHE A 45 0.92 -13.62 21.29
CA PHE A 45 1.94 -13.37 22.31
C PHE A 45 1.56 -13.96 23.68
N GLY A 46 0.47 -14.75 23.78
CA GLY A 46 0.05 -15.38 25.03
C GLY A 46 -0.76 -14.48 25.96
N PHE A 47 -1.26 -13.33 25.50
CA PHE A 47 -2.06 -12.42 26.33
C PHE A 47 -3.55 -12.58 26.07
N CYS A 48 -4.37 -12.42 27.10
CA CYS A 48 -5.83 -12.52 26.98
C CYS A 48 -6.46 -11.14 26.71
N GLY A 49 -7.41 -11.09 25.79
CA GLY A 49 -8.17 -9.86 25.50
C GLY A 49 -9.28 -10.08 24.48
N THR A 50 -10.01 -9.02 24.16
CA THR A 50 -11.21 -9.09 23.30
C THR A 50 -11.13 -8.23 22.04
N THR A 51 -10.05 -7.45 21.87
CA THR A 51 -9.87 -6.61 20.68
C THR A 51 -9.21 -7.40 19.54
N ASP A 52 -9.17 -6.83 18.33
CA ASP A 52 -8.56 -7.46 17.16
C ASP A 52 -7.05 -7.77 17.36
N ASP A 53 -6.36 -7.04 18.24
CA ASP A 53 -4.96 -7.33 18.59
C ASP A 53 -4.80 -8.67 19.38
N TYR A 54 -5.89 -9.19 19.97
CA TYR A 54 -5.93 -10.46 20.71
C TYR A 54 -6.69 -11.55 19.96
N CYS A 55 -7.82 -11.17 19.36
CA CYS A 55 -8.71 -12.08 18.66
C CYS A 55 -8.39 -12.24 17.18
N GLY A 56 -7.57 -11.36 16.62
CA GLY A 56 -7.21 -11.35 15.21
C GLY A 56 -6.20 -12.42 14.81
N ASN A 57 -5.38 -12.07 13.82
CA ASN A 57 -4.42 -12.98 13.23
C ASN A 57 -3.39 -13.50 14.26
N GLY A 58 -3.14 -14.80 14.24
CA GLY A 58 -2.26 -15.47 15.20
C GLY A 58 -2.87 -15.68 16.60
N CYS A 59 -4.16 -15.39 16.78
CA CYS A 59 -4.89 -15.81 17.98
C CYS A 59 -4.75 -17.33 18.18
N GLN A 60 -4.28 -17.72 19.36
CA GLN A 60 -3.92 -19.10 19.69
C GLN A 60 -5.09 -19.90 20.27
N PHE A 61 -6.03 -19.22 20.95
CA PHE A 61 -7.16 -19.85 21.64
C PHE A 61 -8.31 -18.85 21.89
N GLY A 62 -9.53 -19.33 22.13
CA GLY A 62 -10.70 -18.48 22.38
C GLY A 62 -11.50 -18.16 21.10
N PRO A 63 -12.39 -17.13 21.11
CA PRO A 63 -13.20 -16.76 19.96
C PRO A 63 -12.38 -15.97 18.91
N CYS A 64 -11.30 -16.58 18.42
CA CYS A 64 -10.46 -16.01 17.38
C CYS A 64 -11.29 -15.69 16.13
N THR A 65 -11.07 -14.52 15.53
CA THR A 65 -11.64 -14.19 14.23
C THR A 65 -11.00 -15.08 13.18
N ALA A 66 -11.81 -15.52 12.21
CA ALA A 66 -11.31 -16.35 11.11
C ALA A 66 -10.15 -15.62 10.39
N PRO A 67 -9.12 -16.36 9.92
CA PRO A 67 -8.06 -15.78 9.10
C PRO A 67 -8.69 -14.95 7.98
N ARG A 68 -8.17 -13.75 7.74
CA ARG A 68 -8.67 -12.91 6.65
C ARG A 68 -8.55 -13.71 5.36
N GLY A 69 -9.68 -13.86 4.67
CA GLY A 69 -9.76 -14.70 3.48
C GLY A 69 -8.72 -14.29 2.44
N ASN A 70 -8.17 -15.30 1.76
CA ASN A 70 -7.32 -15.08 0.59
C ASN A 70 -8.13 -14.36 -0.49
N ASN A 71 -7.62 -13.24 -0.99
CA ASN A 71 -8.28 -12.38 -1.96
C ASN A 71 -8.07 -12.81 -3.43
N GLY A 72 -7.49 -13.99 -3.65
CA GLY A 72 -7.21 -14.55 -4.98
C GLY A 72 -6.02 -13.91 -5.70
N VAL A 73 -5.30 -12.98 -5.07
CA VAL A 73 -4.10 -12.37 -5.65
C VAL A 73 -2.98 -13.40 -5.72
N ASN A 74 -2.37 -13.51 -6.90
CA ASN A 74 -1.10 -14.20 -7.06
C ASN A 74 0.04 -13.20 -6.91
N VAL A 75 0.81 -13.29 -5.81
CA VAL A 75 1.95 -12.40 -5.51
C VAL A 75 3.00 -12.42 -6.63
N THR A 76 3.12 -13.52 -7.37
CA THR A 76 3.99 -13.65 -8.55
C THR A 76 3.68 -12.58 -9.61
N ASN A 77 2.42 -12.17 -9.74
CA ASN A 77 1.98 -11.15 -10.70
C ASN A 77 2.22 -9.72 -10.20
N ILE A 78 2.39 -9.52 -8.89
CA ILE A 78 2.76 -8.22 -8.32
C ILE A 78 4.29 -8.07 -8.32
N VAL A 79 4.98 -9.06 -7.77
CA VAL A 79 6.45 -9.13 -7.75
C VAL A 79 6.89 -9.75 -9.06
N THR A 80 6.82 -8.98 -10.15
CA THR A 80 7.31 -9.39 -11.46
C THR A 80 8.84 -9.37 -11.51
N ASP A 81 9.44 -10.04 -12.51
CA ASP A 81 10.87 -9.91 -12.78
C ASP A 81 11.27 -8.45 -13.02
N VAL A 82 10.43 -7.67 -13.69
CA VAL A 82 10.69 -6.25 -13.93
C VAL A 82 10.75 -5.48 -12.61
N PHE A 83 9.75 -5.64 -11.74
CA PHE A 83 9.72 -4.97 -10.44
C PHE A 83 10.93 -5.35 -9.58
N PHE A 84 11.18 -6.65 -9.41
CA PHE A 84 12.28 -7.15 -8.57
C PHE A 84 13.65 -6.72 -9.10
N ASN A 85 13.89 -6.89 -10.40
CA ASN A 85 15.16 -6.51 -11.01
C ASN A 85 15.40 -4.99 -11.00
N ASN A 86 14.34 -4.16 -11.04
CA ASN A 86 14.49 -2.71 -10.91
C ASN A 86 15.02 -2.28 -9.54
N ILE A 87 14.77 -3.05 -8.48
CA ILE A 87 15.37 -2.81 -7.16
C ILE A 87 16.87 -3.09 -7.23
N ILE A 88 17.25 -4.32 -7.60
CA ILE A 88 18.65 -4.76 -7.61
C ILE A 88 19.51 -3.95 -8.59
N LYS A 89 18.96 -3.51 -9.74
CA LYS A 89 19.67 -2.68 -10.72
C LYS A 89 20.15 -1.34 -10.15
N LYS A 90 19.56 -0.85 -9.05
CA LYS A 90 20.02 0.38 -8.38
C LYS A 90 21.29 0.17 -7.56
N SER A 91 21.63 -1.06 -7.22
CA SER A 91 22.85 -1.40 -6.49
C SER A 91 24.09 -1.43 -7.41
N LYS A 92 25.26 -1.15 -6.84
CA LYS A 92 26.54 -1.16 -7.58
C LYS A 92 26.84 -2.56 -8.14
N PRO A 93 27.55 -2.68 -9.27
CA PRO A 93 27.95 -3.99 -9.81
C PRO A 93 28.70 -4.89 -8.82
N SER A 94 29.50 -4.30 -7.92
CA SER A 94 30.29 -5.02 -6.92
C SER A 94 29.51 -5.48 -5.68
N CYS A 95 28.20 -5.24 -5.61
CA CYS A 95 27.39 -5.59 -4.45
C CYS A 95 27.25 -7.11 -4.30
N LYS A 96 27.63 -7.64 -3.13
CA LYS A 96 27.56 -9.08 -2.82
C LYS A 96 26.16 -9.66 -2.91
N GLY A 97 25.13 -8.85 -2.64
CA GLY A 97 23.73 -9.28 -2.75
C GLY A 97 23.27 -9.54 -4.20
N LYS A 98 24.01 -9.08 -5.22
CA LYS A 98 23.73 -9.43 -6.62
C LYS A 98 24.04 -10.91 -6.84
N GLY A 99 23.03 -11.67 -7.28
CA GLY A 99 23.13 -13.12 -7.47
C GLY A 99 22.71 -13.93 -6.24
N PHE A 100 22.80 -13.34 -5.04
CA PHE A 100 22.26 -13.94 -3.82
C PHE A 100 20.75 -13.71 -3.70
N TYR A 101 20.31 -12.45 -3.72
CA TYR A 101 18.88 -12.13 -3.67
C TYR A 101 18.26 -12.33 -5.05
N THR A 102 17.49 -13.40 -5.21
CA THR A 102 16.81 -13.71 -6.46
C THR A 102 15.30 -13.69 -6.26
N ARG A 103 14.57 -13.35 -7.33
CA ARG A 103 13.11 -13.39 -7.31
C ARG A 103 12.60 -14.81 -7.04
N SER A 104 13.25 -15.82 -7.64
CA SER A 104 12.93 -17.22 -7.39
C SER A 104 13.07 -17.59 -5.92
N ALA A 105 14.15 -17.20 -5.26
CA ALA A 105 14.32 -17.44 -3.82
C ALA A 105 13.21 -16.80 -2.98
N PHE A 106 12.83 -15.57 -3.31
CA PHE A 106 11.69 -14.90 -2.67
C PHE A 106 10.37 -15.67 -2.88
N LEU A 107 10.07 -16.10 -4.11
CA LEU A 107 8.85 -16.86 -4.41
C LEU A 107 8.83 -18.24 -3.75
N TYR A 108 9.98 -18.92 -3.67
CA TYR A 108 10.11 -20.18 -2.92
C TYR A 108 9.91 -19.98 -1.42
N ALA A 109 10.43 -18.88 -0.86
CA ALA A 109 10.20 -18.55 0.54
C ALA A 109 8.71 -18.27 0.82
N LEU A 110 7.98 -17.64 -0.10
CA LEU A 110 6.55 -17.34 0.05
C LEU A 110 5.66 -18.58 0.19
N LEU A 111 6.10 -19.76 -0.25
CA LEU A 111 5.33 -21.00 -0.08
C LEU A 111 4.99 -21.29 1.40
N ASP A 112 5.85 -20.85 2.32
CA ASP A 112 5.66 -21.00 3.78
C ASP A 112 4.86 -19.82 4.40
N PHE A 113 4.58 -18.78 3.62
CA PHE A 113 3.90 -17.56 4.08
C PHE A 113 2.72 -17.20 3.14
N PRO A 114 1.72 -18.08 3.00
CA PRO A 114 0.64 -17.93 2.02
C PRO A 114 -0.25 -16.69 2.27
N GLU A 115 -0.20 -16.11 3.47
CA GLU A 115 -0.95 -14.90 3.85
C GLU A 115 -0.31 -13.60 3.31
N PHE A 116 1.00 -13.62 3.03
CA PHE A 116 1.72 -12.42 2.60
C PHE A 116 1.21 -11.95 1.24
N GLY A 117 0.72 -10.71 1.15
CA GLY A 117 0.25 -10.14 -0.09
C GLY A 117 -1.03 -10.77 -0.64
N THR A 118 -1.78 -11.54 0.17
CA THR A 118 -3.01 -12.22 -0.26
C THR A 118 -4.23 -11.88 0.62
N GLN A 119 -4.08 -11.00 1.61
CA GLN A 119 -5.16 -10.60 2.50
C GLN A 119 -5.68 -9.19 2.20
N GLY A 120 -6.99 -8.98 2.40
CA GLY A 120 -7.64 -7.69 2.18
C GLY A 120 -7.91 -7.41 0.69
N THR A 121 -7.86 -6.15 0.26
CA THR A 121 -8.08 -5.81 -1.16
C THR A 121 -6.83 -6.06 -2.01
N VAL A 122 -6.98 -6.11 -3.34
CA VAL A 122 -5.84 -6.17 -4.28
C VAL A 122 -4.85 -5.02 -4.03
N ASP A 123 -5.37 -3.82 -3.71
CA ASP A 123 -4.54 -2.68 -3.35
C ASP A 123 -3.81 -2.87 -2.02
N ALA A 124 -4.42 -3.56 -1.04
CA ALA A 124 -3.74 -3.92 0.20
C ALA A 124 -2.58 -4.88 -0.07
N SER A 125 -2.77 -5.88 -0.94
CA SER A 125 -1.69 -6.77 -1.41
C SER A 125 -0.53 -5.99 -2.04
N LYS A 126 -0.83 -5.05 -2.95
CA LYS A 126 0.21 -4.21 -3.59
C LYS A 126 0.92 -3.31 -2.58
N ARG A 127 0.19 -2.71 -1.63
CA ARG A 127 0.77 -1.89 -0.56
C ARG A 127 1.66 -2.71 0.37
N GLU A 128 1.25 -3.91 0.73
CA GLU A 128 2.05 -4.81 1.55
C GLU A 128 3.37 -5.15 0.86
N VAL A 129 3.31 -5.57 -0.42
CA VAL A 129 4.51 -5.83 -1.22
C VAL A 129 5.40 -4.59 -1.32
N ALA A 130 4.83 -3.43 -1.60
CA ALA A 130 5.58 -2.16 -1.66
C ALA A 130 6.24 -1.83 -0.32
N ALA A 131 5.55 -2.04 0.80
CA ALA A 131 6.04 -1.77 2.13
C ALA A 131 7.19 -2.71 2.52
N PHE A 132 7.03 -4.02 2.30
CA PHE A 132 8.06 -5.01 2.55
C PHE A 132 9.35 -4.69 1.78
N PHE A 133 9.25 -4.48 0.46
CA PHE A 133 10.43 -4.17 -0.35
C PHE A 133 11.01 -2.78 -0.08
N ALA A 134 10.22 -1.82 0.41
CA ALA A 134 10.74 -0.53 0.87
C ALA A 134 11.64 -0.67 2.10
N HIS A 135 11.23 -1.49 3.07
CA HIS A 135 12.06 -1.82 4.22
C HIS A 135 13.30 -2.61 3.79
N VAL A 136 13.14 -3.65 2.98
CA VAL A 136 14.26 -4.44 2.45
C VAL A 136 15.29 -3.55 1.77
N THR A 137 14.84 -2.63 0.92
CA THR A 137 15.71 -1.69 0.21
C THR A 137 16.46 -0.77 1.15
N HIS A 138 15.80 -0.32 2.23
CA HIS A 138 16.42 0.50 3.25
C HIS A 138 17.53 -0.28 3.99
N GLU A 139 17.21 -1.46 4.50
CA GLU A 139 18.16 -2.24 5.32
C GLU A 139 19.37 -2.71 4.52
N THR A 140 19.16 -3.11 3.27
CA THR A 140 20.21 -3.77 2.46
C THR A 140 20.88 -2.83 1.45
N GLY A 141 20.45 -1.57 1.36
CA GLY A 141 20.92 -0.63 0.36
C GLY A 141 20.63 -1.11 -1.07
N TYR A 142 19.35 -1.35 -1.38
CA TYR A 142 18.89 -1.96 -2.65
C TYR A 142 19.39 -3.39 -2.87
N MET A 143 19.29 -4.25 -1.86
CA MET A 143 19.76 -5.65 -1.90
C MET A 143 21.25 -5.74 -2.21
N CYS A 144 22.04 -4.77 -1.74
CA CYS A 144 23.48 -4.77 -1.93
C CYS A 144 24.20 -5.60 -0.85
N TYR A 145 23.76 -5.44 0.39
CA TYR A 145 24.36 -6.09 1.57
C TYR A 145 23.55 -7.31 2.00
N ILE A 146 24.26 -8.39 2.31
CA ILE A 146 23.71 -9.61 2.91
C ILE A 146 23.89 -9.57 4.42
N GLU A 147 25.05 -9.09 4.87
CA GLU A 147 25.49 -9.11 6.26
C GLU A 147 25.83 -7.68 6.73
N GLU A 148 25.56 -7.42 8.00
CA GLU A 148 26.11 -6.31 8.76
C GLU A 148 27.50 -6.65 9.32
N ILE A 149 28.28 -5.65 9.72
CA ILE A 149 29.54 -5.80 10.44
C ILE A 149 29.32 -5.31 11.87
N ASN A 150 28.86 -6.18 12.76
CA ASN A 150 28.73 -5.93 14.20
C ASN A 150 28.72 -7.27 14.97
N ASP A 151 28.81 -7.24 16.31
CA ASP A 151 28.64 -8.43 17.15
C ASP A 151 27.43 -8.25 18.08
N TYR A 152 26.48 -9.18 18.01
CA TYR A 152 25.26 -9.15 18.81
C TYR A 152 25.08 -10.48 19.53
N CYS A 153 24.90 -10.40 20.83
CA CYS A 153 24.57 -11.52 21.70
C CYS A 153 24.01 -10.98 23.02
N ASP A 154 22.76 -11.30 23.34
CA ASP A 154 22.19 -11.10 24.67
C ASP A 154 22.48 -12.33 25.52
N LYS A 155 23.52 -12.23 26.35
CA LYS A 155 23.95 -13.30 27.27
C LYS A 155 22.95 -13.56 28.39
N THR A 156 21.98 -12.67 28.60
CA THR A 156 20.95 -12.84 29.64
C THR A 156 19.78 -13.68 29.17
N ASN A 157 19.65 -13.93 27.85
CA ASN A 157 18.59 -14.75 27.30
C ASN A 157 18.90 -16.24 27.45
N THR A 158 18.20 -16.90 28.38
CA THR A 158 18.38 -18.33 28.68
C THR A 158 17.60 -19.25 27.74
N GLN A 159 16.54 -18.76 27.09
CA GLN A 159 15.76 -19.54 26.12
C GLN A 159 16.55 -19.80 24.83
N TYR A 160 17.29 -18.79 24.38
CA TYR A 160 18.09 -18.84 23.17
C TYR A 160 19.54 -18.42 23.48
N PRO A 161 20.33 -19.28 24.16
CA PRO A 161 21.67 -18.92 24.59
C PRO A 161 22.60 -18.67 23.40
N CYS A 162 23.60 -17.81 23.60
CA CYS A 162 24.60 -17.56 22.58
C CYS A 162 25.58 -18.76 22.46
N THR A 163 25.80 -19.23 21.23
CA THR A 163 26.78 -20.29 20.97
C THR A 163 28.18 -19.69 20.89
N PRO A 164 29.19 -20.24 21.59
CA PRO A 164 30.57 -19.77 21.49
C PRO A 164 31.06 -19.71 20.04
N GLY A 165 31.71 -18.59 19.67
CA GLY A 165 32.25 -18.39 18.32
C GLY A 165 31.22 -18.04 17.24
N LYS A 166 29.95 -17.81 17.60
CA LYS A 166 28.89 -17.40 16.67
C LYS A 166 28.44 -15.95 16.93
N GLY A 167 28.30 -15.19 15.85
CA GLY A 167 27.81 -13.82 15.86
C GLY A 167 26.39 -13.71 15.29
N TYR A 168 25.50 -13.00 15.99
CA TYR A 168 24.10 -12.82 15.61
C TYR A 168 23.80 -11.45 15.01
N TYR A 169 24.70 -10.95 14.17
CA TYR A 169 24.53 -9.69 13.44
C TYR A 169 23.51 -9.74 12.32
N GLY A 170 23.14 -8.56 11.83
CA GLY A 170 22.16 -8.38 10.77
C GLY A 170 22.47 -9.26 9.57
N ARG A 171 21.56 -10.18 9.22
CA ARG A 171 21.62 -10.93 7.96
C ARG A 171 20.30 -10.89 7.21
N GLY A 172 20.40 -10.94 5.89
CA GLY A 172 19.25 -11.06 5.00
C GLY A 172 18.45 -9.78 4.80
N PRO A 173 17.27 -9.88 4.17
CA PRO A 173 16.53 -8.73 3.63
C PRO A 173 16.07 -7.71 4.68
N LEU A 174 15.74 -8.17 5.89
CA LEU A 174 15.36 -7.30 7.02
C LEU A 174 16.40 -7.31 8.16
N GLN A 175 17.64 -7.72 7.86
CA GLN A 175 18.78 -7.70 8.79
C GLN A 175 18.45 -8.35 10.15
N LEU A 176 18.03 -9.61 10.14
CA LEU A 176 17.74 -10.39 11.34
C LEU A 176 18.95 -10.35 12.28
N SER A 177 18.72 -9.92 13.53
CA SER A 177 19.78 -9.65 14.51
C SER A 177 19.40 -10.22 15.87
N TRP A 178 20.38 -10.55 16.71
CA TRP A 178 20.28 -11.11 18.06
C TRP A 178 19.93 -12.60 18.16
N ASN A 179 20.59 -13.29 19.09
CA ASN A 179 20.44 -14.71 19.40
C ASN A 179 18.98 -15.16 19.55
N TYR A 180 18.15 -14.39 20.26
CA TYR A 180 16.75 -14.75 20.46
C TYR A 180 15.90 -14.68 19.19
N ASN A 181 16.20 -13.76 18.27
CA ASN A 181 15.48 -13.72 16.99
C ASN A 181 15.96 -14.84 16.06
N TYR A 182 17.26 -15.13 16.04
CA TYR A 182 17.80 -16.26 15.28
C TYR A 182 17.24 -17.59 15.78
N GLY A 183 17.20 -17.81 17.10
CA GLY A 183 16.62 -18.99 17.70
C GLY A 183 15.13 -19.14 17.36
N ALA A 184 14.34 -18.09 17.61
CA ALA A 184 12.90 -18.12 17.34
C ALA A 184 12.56 -18.28 15.84
N ALA A 185 13.33 -17.64 14.94
CA ALA A 185 13.20 -17.85 13.51
C ALA A 185 13.60 -19.28 13.11
N GLY A 186 14.67 -19.80 13.72
CA GLY A 186 15.15 -21.17 13.53
C GLY A 186 14.10 -22.21 13.86
N ASP A 187 13.43 -22.07 15.00
CA ASP A 187 12.36 -22.96 15.43
C ASP A 187 11.16 -22.93 14.46
N SER A 188 10.80 -21.74 13.96
CA SER A 188 9.66 -21.55 13.07
C SER A 188 9.91 -21.94 11.61
N ILE A 189 11.14 -21.78 11.10
CA ILE A 189 11.52 -21.99 9.69
C ILE A 189 12.27 -23.33 9.53
N HIS A 190 12.58 -24.00 10.63
CA HIS A 190 13.32 -25.25 10.70
C HIS A 190 14.78 -25.13 10.23
N PHE A 191 15.52 -24.17 10.78
CA PHE A 191 16.99 -24.07 10.65
C PHE A 191 17.67 -23.88 12.01
N ASN A 192 18.95 -24.24 12.12
CA ASN A 192 19.68 -24.11 13.37
C ASN A 192 20.19 -22.68 13.60
N GLY A 193 19.31 -21.78 14.04
CA GLY A 193 19.63 -20.37 14.19
C GLY A 193 20.70 -20.05 15.24
N LEU A 194 20.91 -20.92 16.24
CA LEU A 194 21.92 -20.69 17.28
C LEU A 194 23.32 -21.20 16.89
N ASN A 195 23.42 -22.37 16.26
CA ASN A 195 24.73 -22.95 15.93
C ASN A 195 25.17 -22.64 14.49
N ASP A 196 24.24 -22.26 13.61
CA ASP A 196 24.52 -21.89 12.21
C ASP A 196 23.75 -20.63 11.79
N PRO A 197 23.93 -19.48 12.48
CA PRO A 197 23.30 -18.22 12.06
C PRO A 197 23.76 -17.75 10.66
N ASP A 198 24.94 -18.18 10.22
CA ASP A 198 25.50 -17.85 8.90
C ASP A 198 24.67 -18.41 7.74
N ILE A 199 23.82 -19.42 7.99
CA ILE A 199 22.93 -19.96 6.96
C ILE A 199 22.01 -18.89 6.34
N VAL A 200 21.65 -17.85 7.11
CA VAL A 200 20.82 -16.72 6.65
C VAL A 200 21.55 -15.88 5.58
N ALA A 201 22.88 -15.95 5.52
CA ALA A 201 23.72 -15.30 4.50
C ALA A 201 24.24 -16.26 3.42
N ARG A 202 24.10 -17.58 3.60
CA ARG A 202 24.52 -18.60 2.62
C ARG A 202 23.38 -19.15 1.79
N ASP A 203 22.17 -19.21 2.34
CA ASP A 203 20.98 -19.72 1.65
C ASP A 203 19.96 -18.59 1.41
N SER A 204 19.76 -18.24 0.15
CA SER A 204 18.87 -17.14 -0.26
C SER A 204 17.39 -17.38 0.07
N VAL A 205 16.93 -18.64 0.12
CA VAL A 205 15.55 -18.98 0.47
C VAL A 205 15.35 -18.80 1.96
N ILE A 206 16.24 -19.36 2.79
CA ILE A 206 16.21 -19.15 4.25
C ILE A 206 16.32 -17.65 4.57
N SER A 207 17.17 -16.92 3.85
CA SER A 207 17.29 -15.47 3.98
C SER A 207 15.96 -14.74 3.79
N PHE A 208 15.18 -15.08 2.76
CA PHE A 208 13.86 -14.49 2.57
C PHE A 208 12.83 -15.00 3.59
N LYS A 209 12.89 -16.28 4.00
CA LYS A 209 12.00 -16.83 5.02
C LYS A 209 12.15 -16.10 6.35
N THR A 210 13.37 -15.73 6.78
CA THR A 210 13.56 -14.97 8.03
C THR A 210 12.94 -13.57 7.94
N ALA A 211 13.04 -12.90 6.80
CA ALA A 211 12.39 -11.62 6.57
C ALA A 211 10.86 -11.72 6.55
N LEU A 212 10.30 -12.73 5.89
CA LEU A 212 8.86 -12.98 5.84
C LEU A 212 8.29 -13.40 7.20
N TRP A 213 9.03 -14.20 7.97
CA TRP A 213 8.70 -14.54 9.36
C TRP A 213 8.61 -13.30 10.24
N PHE A 214 9.64 -12.44 10.19
CA PHE A 214 9.63 -11.19 10.95
C PHE A 214 8.46 -10.30 10.53
N TRP A 215 8.21 -10.20 9.21
CA TRP A 215 7.11 -9.42 8.66
C TRP A 215 5.75 -9.93 9.11
N LYS A 216 5.51 -11.24 9.02
CA LYS A 216 4.28 -11.90 9.48
C LYS A 216 4.03 -11.64 10.97
N LEU A 217 5.09 -11.60 11.78
CA LEU A 217 4.97 -11.36 13.23
C LEU A 217 4.69 -9.89 13.58
N ASN A 218 5.28 -8.95 12.86
CA ASN A 218 5.39 -7.57 13.33
C ASN A 218 4.78 -6.52 12.41
N CYS A 219 4.54 -6.81 11.13
CA CYS A 219 4.22 -5.81 10.10
C CYS A 219 2.99 -6.12 9.27
N HIS A 220 2.71 -7.40 8.98
CA HIS A 220 1.63 -7.84 8.10
C HIS A 220 0.27 -7.25 8.49
N ASP A 221 -0.12 -7.39 9.75
CA ASP A 221 -1.41 -6.85 10.21
C ASP A 221 -1.41 -5.33 10.13
N LEU A 222 -0.32 -4.65 10.48
CA LEU A 222 -0.25 -3.18 10.48
C LEU A 222 -0.51 -2.57 9.10
N ILE A 223 0.02 -3.18 8.04
CA ILE A 223 -0.17 -2.66 6.68
C ILE A 223 -1.54 -3.06 6.08
N THR A 224 -2.14 -4.15 6.58
CA THR A 224 -3.42 -4.66 6.10
C THR A 224 -4.64 -4.17 6.92
N THR A 225 -4.45 -3.59 8.12
CA THR A 225 -5.52 -3.12 9.03
C THR A 225 -5.69 -1.57 9.11
N GLU A 226 -5.37 -0.82 8.05
CA GLU A 226 -5.40 0.67 8.03
C GLU A 226 -4.40 1.40 8.95
N LYS A 227 -3.60 0.69 9.78
CA LYS A 227 -2.52 1.32 10.59
C LYS A 227 -1.40 1.90 9.69
N GLY A 228 -1.24 1.36 8.48
CA GLY A 228 -0.46 1.96 7.39
C GLY A 228 1.06 1.88 7.54
N PHE A 229 1.79 2.38 6.54
CA PHE A 229 3.26 2.22 6.45
C PHE A 229 4.05 2.85 7.62
N GLY A 230 3.53 3.91 8.24
CA GLY A 230 4.18 4.49 9.42
C GLY A 230 4.26 3.52 10.60
N ALA A 231 3.26 2.65 10.75
CA ALA A 231 3.23 1.64 11.80
C ALA A 231 4.26 0.54 11.55
N THR A 232 4.51 0.14 10.30
CA THR A 232 5.56 -0.85 9.98
C THR A 232 6.96 -0.30 10.25
N ILE A 233 7.21 1.00 9.99
CA ILE A 233 8.46 1.67 10.42
C ILE A 233 8.61 1.60 11.93
N ASN A 234 7.54 1.87 12.68
CA ASN A 234 7.58 1.83 14.13
C ASN A 234 7.81 0.40 14.67
N ALA A 235 7.26 -0.62 14.02
CA ALA A 235 7.44 -2.01 14.41
C ALA A 235 8.87 -2.52 14.14
N ILE A 236 9.49 -2.08 13.05
CA ILE A 236 10.86 -2.48 12.69
C ILE A 236 11.88 -1.73 13.56
N ASN A 237 11.76 -0.41 13.68
CA ASN A 237 12.79 0.38 14.36
C ASN A 237 12.24 1.66 15.04
N GLY A 238 11.05 1.59 15.62
CA GLY A 238 10.33 2.75 16.16
C GLY A 238 11.10 3.55 17.21
N LYS A 239 11.81 2.88 18.13
CA LYS A 239 12.57 3.55 19.19
C LYS A 239 13.69 4.45 18.65
N LEU A 240 14.31 4.07 17.53
CA LEU A 240 15.45 4.79 16.96
C LEU A 240 15.05 5.78 15.86
N GLU A 241 13.91 5.56 15.21
CA GLU A 241 13.52 6.33 14.02
C GLU A 241 12.31 7.24 14.23
N CYS A 242 11.34 6.79 15.03
CA CYS A 242 10.07 7.49 15.21
C CYS A 242 10.16 8.61 16.26
N ASN A 243 9.09 9.40 16.39
CA ASN A 243 8.99 10.50 17.36
C ASN A 243 10.11 11.56 17.30
N GLY A 244 10.71 11.72 16.11
CA GLY A 244 11.76 12.71 15.87
C GLY A 244 13.18 12.20 16.12
N ALA A 245 13.36 10.94 16.53
CA ALA A 245 14.67 10.38 16.84
C ALA A 245 15.60 10.32 15.61
N ASN A 246 15.10 9.85 14.45
CA ASN A 246 15.85 9.92 13.20
C ASN A 246 14.92 10.20 12.00
N PRO A 247 14.59 11.47 11.74
CA PRO A 247 13.68 11.83 10.65
C PRO A 247 14.22 11.47 9.26
N ALA A 248 15.54 11.41 9.09
CA ALA A 248 16.18 11.13 7.80
C ALA A 248 16.00 9.67 7.38
N THR A 249 16.14 8.72 8.31
CA THR A 249 15.91 7.29 8.02
C THR A 249 14.44 7.02 7.72
N VAL A 250 13.52 7.59 8.50
CA VAL A 250 12.07 7.53 8.22
C VAL A 250 11.76 8.07 6.82
N ALA A 251 12.31 9.24 6.46
CA ALA A 251 12.11 9.83 5.14
C ALA A 251 12.65 8.95 4.01
N SER A 252 13.77 8.26 4.23
CA SER A 252 14.33 7.28 3.29
C SER A 252 13.39 6.10 3.05
N ARG A 253 12.86 5.48 4.12
CA ARG A 253 11.88 4.38 4.02
C ARG A 253 10.61 4.82 3.29
N VAL A 254 10.07 5.98 3.64
CA VAL A 254 8.89 6.56 3.00
C VAL A 254 9.14 6.82 1.51
N LYS A 255 10.32 7.33 1.15
CA LYS A 255 10.70 7.54 -0.26
C LYS A 255 10.68 6.24 -1.06
N TYR A 256 11.21 5.14 -0.51
CA TYR A 256 11.15 3.84 -1.18
C TYR A 256 9.73 3.31 -1.31
N TYR A 257 8.93 3.40 -0.25
CA TYR A 257 7.53 2.98 -0.27
C TYR A 257 6.70 3.71 -1.32
N LEU A 258 6.81 5.03 -1.38
CA LEU A 258 6.11 5.85 -2.38
C LEU A 258 6.55 5.49 -3.81
N ASN A 259 7.85 5.24 -4.01
CA ASN A 259 8.38 4.82 -5.31
C ASN A 259 7.84 3.43 -5.72
N TYR A 260 7.76 2.48 -4.80
CA TYR A 260 7.25 1.15 -5.10
C TYR A 260 5.73 1.13 -5.27
N CYS A 261 4.97 1.90 -4.48
CA CYS A 261 3.55 2.12 -4.72
C CYS A 261 3.29 2.66 -6.14
N LYS A 262 4.09 3.64 -6.58
CA LYS A 262 4.02 4.17 -7.95
C LYS A 262 4.29 3.10 -9.00
N GLN A 263 5.33 2.27 -8.82
CA GLN A 263 5.65 1.19 -9.76
C GLN A 263 4.56 0.12 -9.84
N LEU A 264 3.89 -0.17 -8.73
CA LEU A 264 2.79 -1.15 -8.66
C LEU A 264 1.42 -0.55 -9.01
N GLY A 265 1.35 0.74 -9.29
CA GLY A 265 0.11 1.45 -9.61
C GLY A 265 -0.92 1.38 -8.48
N VAL A 266 -0.50 1.68 -7.24
CA VAL A 266 -1.37 1.67 -6.07
C VAL A 266 -1.23 2.96 -5.27
N ASP A 267 -2.34 3.46 -4.70
CA ASP A 267 -2.30 4.56 -3.74
C ASP A 267 -1.62 4.09 -2.42
N PRO A 268 -0.65 4.86 -1.89
CA PRO A 268 0.10 4.48 -0.69
C PRO A 268 -0.72 4.45 0.60
N GLY A 269 -1.99 4.87 0.57
CA GLY A 269 -2.90 4.86 1.70
C GLY A 269 -2.75 6.07 2.64
N ALA A 270 -3.72 6.23 3.53
CA ALA A 270 -3.74 7.30 4.51
C ALA A 270 -2.73 7.03 5.64
N ASN A 271 -1.53 7.58 5.51
CA ASN A 271 -0.66 7.99 6.63
C ASN A 271 0.43 8.95 6.16
N ARG A 272 -0.01 9.98 5.42
CA ARG A 272 0.77 11.20 5.25
C ARG A 272 0.92 11.81 6.64
N ARG A 273 2.14 11.96 7.15
CA ARG A 273 2.42 12.95 8.21
C ARG A 273 1.87 14.29 7.70
N LYS A 274 0.63 14.62 8.08
CA LYS A 274 -0.01 15.94 7.88
C LYS A 274 0.59 16.99 8.83
N ARG A 275 1.89 16.91 9.12
CA ARG A 275 2.63 17.92 9.88
C ARG A 275 4.01 18.06 9.23
N ILE A 276 4.29 19.27 8.73
CA ILE A 276 5.59 19.76 8.25
C ILE A 276 6.01 19.33 6.81
N LEU A 277 5.10 19.43 5.83
CA LEU A 277 5.52 19.67 4.44
C LEU A 277 4.56 20.58 3.63
N TYR A 278 3.72 21.33 4.34
CA TYR A 278 2.93 22.45 3.78
C TYR A 278 3.37 23.82 4.31
N ALA A 279 4.44 23.89 5.11
CA ALA A 279 4.87 25.11 5.80
C ALA A 279 6.04 25.87 5.14
N LEU A 280 6.53 25.47 3.95
CA LEU A 280 7.63 26.19 3.27
C LEU A 280 7.34 26.67 1.84
N ARG A 281 6.08 26.65 1.40
CA ARG A 281 5.65 27.37 0.19
C ARG A 281 4.19 27.82 0.27
N PHE A 282 3.80 28.56 1.30
CA PHE A 282 2.63 29.45 1.23
C PHE A 282 2.77 30.53 2.30
N SER A 283 3.75 31.42 2.11
CA SER A 283 3.69 32.77 2.64
C SER A 283 3.48 33.71 1.46
N ALA A 284 2.22 34.11 1.28
CA ALA A 284 1.75 35.40 0.75
C ALA A 284 0.38 35.22 0.08
N ARG A 285 -0.62 35.86 0.70
CA ARG A 285 -1.98 36.15 0.21
C ARG A 285 -2.96 34.99 0.16
N ALA A 286 -3.44 34.63 1.35
CA ALA A 286 -4.86 34.35 1.51
C ALA A 286 -5.65 35.67 1.41
N THR A 287 -6.26 35.91 0.25
CA THR A 287 -7.45 36.77 0.16
C THR A 287 -8.33 36.27 -0.99
N ARG A 288 -9.57 35.91 -0.63
CA ARG A 288 -10.73 35.49 -1.45
C ARG A 288 -10.74 34.09 -2.07
N LEU A 289 -11.74 33.34 -1.57
CA LEU A 289 -12.35 32.13 -2.10
C LEU A 289 -12.55 32.17 -3.63
N SER A 290 -11.98 31.19 -4.34
CA SER A 290 -12.58 30.64 -5.56
C SER A 290 -12.24 29.15 -5.67
N ARG A 291 -13.29 28.34 -5.87
CA ARG A 291 -13.26 26.88 -6.00
C ARG A 291 -12.72 26.46 -7.38
N VAL A 292 -11.42 26.62 -7.61
CA VAL A 292 -10.76 26.04 -8.78
C VAL A 292 -9.37 25.59 -8.36
N TRP A 293 -9.10 24.29 -8.34
CA TRP A 293 -7.73 23.79 -8.29
C TRP A 293 -6.98 24.36 -9.50
N ASN A 294 -5.87 25.04 -9.26
CA ASN A 294 -5.14 25.83 -10.27
C ASN A 294 -4.55 24.92 -11.37
N CYS A 295 -5.38 24.53 -12.35
CA CYS A 295 -5.05 23.69 -13.52
C CYS A 295 -4.26 24.45 -14.61
N ARG A 296 -3.29 25.30 -14.23
CA ARG A 296 -2.45 26.03 -15.20
C ARG A 296 -1.00 25.54 -15.30
N SER A 297 -0.54 24.59 -14.48
CA SER A 297 0.91 24.27 -14.40
C SER A 297 1.32 22.80 -14.63
N PHE A 298 0.44 21.91 -15.07
CA PHE A 298 0.82 20.56 -15.48
C PHE A 298 0.18 20.20 -16.83
N GLN A 299 0.96 19.62 -17.74
CA GLN A 299 0.58 19.20 -19.10
C GLN A 299 -0.43 18.03 -19.14
N ALA A 300 -1.22 17.79 -18.09
CA ALA A 300 -2.31 16.83 -18.07
C ALA A 300 -3.59 17.56 -17.68
N ARG A 301 -4.44 17.87 -18.67
CA ARG A 301 -5.79 18.42 -18.47
C ARG A 301 -6.81 17.34 -18.09
N ASP A 302 -6.39 16.08 -18.07
CA ASP A 302 -7.26 14.94 -17.84
C ASP A 302 -7.63 14.86 -16.35
N MET A 303 -8.93 14.85 -16.05
CA MET A 303 -9.53 14.83 -14.69
C MET A 303 -9.39 16.11 -13.86
N CYS A 304 -9.29 17.29 -14.49
CA CYS A 304 -9.22 18.58 -13.79
C CYS A 304 -10.51 18.98 -13.03
N TYR A 305 -11.64 18.31 -13.27
CA TYR A 305 -12.94 18.72 -12.76
C TYR A 305 -13.60 17.57 -12.00
N ILE A 306 -13.83 17.82 -10.70
CA ILE A 306 -14.51 16.89 -9.79
C ILE A 306 -16.00 17.19 -9.68
N GLU A 307 -16.39 18.43 -9.97
CA GLU A 307 -17.76 18.93 -10.06
C GLU A 307 -18.03 19.45 -11.48
N GLU A 308 -19.29 19.43 -11.88
CA GLU A 308 -19.77 19.99 -13.14
C GLU A 308 -19.44 21.49 -13.24
N ILE A 309 -18.90 21.89 -14.40
CA ILE A 309 -18.38 23.26 -14.62
C ILE A 309 -19.47 24.21 -15.13
N LYS A 310 -20.49 23.67 -15.81
CA LYS A 310 -21.55 24.45 -16.43
C LYS A 310 -22.81 24.33 -15.59
N ASP A 311 -23.35 25.48 -15.21
CA ASP A 311 -24.71 25.64 -14.69
C ASP A 311 -25.03 24.85 -13.40
N THR A 312 -24.30 25.14 -12.31
CA THR A 312 -24.67 24.69 -10.95
C THR A 312 -25.97 25.33 -10.43
N SER A 313 -26.67 26.14 -11.24
CA SER A 313 -27.99 26.68 -10.88
C SER A 313 -29.09 25.62 -10.95
N LYS A 314 -28.85 24.52 -11.66
CA LYS A 314 -29.73 23.35 -11.66
C LYS A 314 -29.37 22.45 -10.49
N ASP A 315 -30.36 22.15 -9.66
CA ASP A 315 -30.20 21.25 -8.51
C ASP A 315 -30.25 19.77 -8.89
N TYR A 316 -30.54 19.44 -10.16
CA TYR A 316 -30.69 18.08 -10.67
C TYR A 316 -31.59 17.22 -9.77
N CYS A 317 -32.66 17.84 -9.27
CA CYS A 317 -33.66 17.19 -8.44
C CYS A 317 -34.89 16.81 -9.29
N ASP A 318 -35.12 15.51 -9.48
CA ASP A 318 -36.41 14.99 -9.91
C ASP A 318 -37.35 14.84 -8.71
N LYS A 319 -38.23 15.83 -8.54
CA LYS A 319 -39.23 15.89 -7.46
C LYS A 319 -40.30 14.80 -7.57
N THR A 320 -40.45 14.17 -8.73
CA THR A 320 -41.43 13.09 -8.93
C THR A 320 -40.92 11.75 -8.43
N ASN A 321 -39.61 11.62 -8.17
CA ASN A 321 -39.03 10.39 -7.65
C ASN A 321 -39.29 10.24 -6.15
N THR A 322 -40.25 9.38 -5.79
CA THR A 322 -40.63 9.12 -4.39
C THR A 322 -39.71 8.15 -3.67
N GLN A 323 -38.93 7.33 -4.40
CA GLN A 323 -37.97 6.39 -3.81
C GLN A 323 -36.73 7.11 -3.27
N TYR A 324 -36.28 8.14 -3.98
CA TYR A 324 -35.10 8.93 -3.65
C TYR A 324 -35.45 10.42 -3.59
N PRO A 325 -36.22 10.85 -2.58
CA PRO A 325 -36.71 12.22 -2.51
C PRO A 325 -35.55 13.22 -2.35
N CYS A 326 -35.71 14.39 -2.94
CA CYS A 326 -34.70 15.45 -2.83
C CYS A 326 -34.66 16.05 -1.43
N THR A 327 -33.46 16.17 -0.87
CA THR A 327 -33.24 16.85 0.40
C THR A 327 -33.22 18.38 0.18
N PRO A 328 -33.97 19.17 0.98
CA PRO A 328 -33.96 20.63 0.88
C PRO A 328 -32.55 21.23 0.94
N GLY A 329 -32.25 22.14 0.01
CA GLY A 329 -30.96 22.84 -0.06
C GLY A 329 -29.79 22.00 -0.61
N LYS A 330 -30.05 20.82 -1.17
CA LYS A 330 -29.04 19.96 -1.80
C LYS A 330 -29.14 19.97 -3.32
N GLY A 331 -27.97 19.96 -3.97
CA GLY A 331 -27.84 19.86 -5.43
C GLY A 331 -27.15 18.57 -5.84
N TYR A 332 -27.72 17.89 -6.82
CA TYR A 332 -27.29 16.60 -7.36
C TYR A 332 -26.65 16.74 -8.75
N TYR A 333 -25.98 17.86 -9.01
CA TYR A 333 -25.19 18.09 -10.23
C TYR A 333 -23.99 17.16 -10.31
N GLY A 334 -23.39 17.09 -11.50
CA GLY A 334 -22.33 16.14 -11.82
C GLY A 334 -21.18 16.19 -10.83
N ARG A 335 -20.88 15.06 -10.16
CA ARG A 335 -19.64 14.87 -9.39
C ARG A 335 -18.97 13.56 -9.75
N SER A 336 -17.70 13.41 -9.40
CA SER A 336 -16.90 12.20 -9.64
C SER A 336 -16.40 12.02 -11.09
N PRO A 337 -15.49 11.05 -11.34
CA PRO A 337 -14.92 10.77 -12.67
C PRO A 337 -15.94 10.59 -13.80
N LEU A 338 -17.12 10.03 -13.49
CA LEU A 338 -18.20 9.80 -14.46
C LEU A 338 -19.38 10.76 -14.28
N GLN A 339 -19.20 11.86 -13.52
CA GLN A 339 -20.21 12.91 -13.35
C GLN A 339 -21.59 12.35 -12.97
N LEU A 340 -21.64 11.63 -11.84
CA LEU A 340 -22.89 11.19 -11.21
C LEU A 340 -23.79 12.40 -11.00
N SER A 341 -24.99 12.35 -11.58
CA SER A 341 -26.00 13.41 -11.48
C SER A 341 -27.36 12.82 -11.15
N TRP A 342 -28.27 13.63 -10.62
CA TRP A 342 -29.65 13.31 -10.22
C TRP A 342 -29.83 12.60 -8.87
N ASN A 343 -30.81 13.07 -8.09
CA ASN A 343 -31.18 12.54 -6.76
C ASN A 343 -31.31 11.01 -6.74
N TYR A 344 -31.96 10.42 -7.74
CA TYR A 344 -32.17 8.97 -7.80
C TYR A 344 -30.87 8.17 -8.01
N ASN A 345 -29.89 8.73 -8.73
CA ASN A 345 -28.59 8.09 -8.89
C ASN A 345 -27.74 8.24 -7.62
N TYR A 346 -27.79 9.40 -6.97
CA TYR A 346 -27.13 9.63 -5.68
C TYR A 346 -27.70 8.72 -4.58
N GLY A 347 -29.02 8.57 -4.53
CA GLY A 347 -29.69 7.67 -3.60
C GLY A 347 -29.32 6.20 -3.85
N ALA A 348 -29.49 5.72 -5.08
CA ALA A 348 -29.19 4.33 -5.43
C ALA A 348 -27.70 3.97 -5.25
N ALA A 349 -26.79 4.89 -5.58
CA ALA A 349 -25.38 4.72 -5.27
C ALA A 349 -25.15 4.70 -3.76
N GLY A 350 -25.77 5.63 -3.02
CA GLY A 350 -25.71 5.71 -1.57
C GLY A 350 -26.03 4.39 -0.87
N ASP A 351 -27.14 3.78 -1.26
CA ASP A 351 -27.58 2.47 -0.77
C ASP A 351 -26.57 1.36 -1.09
N SER A 352 -26.05 1.34 -2.32
CA SER A 352 -25.19 0.25 -2.81
C SER A 352 -23.77 0.29 -2.26
N ILE A 353 -23.20 1.47 -2.03
CA ILE A 353 -21.79 1.63 -1.64
C ILE A 353 -21.61 2.32 -0.27
N ASN A 354 -22.71 2.41 0.50
CA ASN A 354 -22.78 2.84 1.89
C ASN A 354 -22.30 4.29 2.13
N PHE A 355 -22.97 5.27 1.50
CA PHE A 355 -22.84 6.69 1.83
C PHE A 355 -24.19 7.41 1.77
N ASN A 356 -24.31 8.56 2.44
CA ASN A 356 -25.56 9.33 2.47
C ASN A 356 -25.69 10.23 1.23
N GLY A 357 -26.03 9.65 0.08
CA GLY A 357 -26.09 10.38 -1.20
C GLY A 357 -27.18 11.44 -1.28
N LEU A 358 -28.28 11.30 -0.53
CA LEU A 358 -29.37 12.28 -0.54
C LEU A 358 -29.07 13.51 0.32
N ASN A 359 -28.57 13.31 1.55
CA ASN A 359 -28.34 14.41 2.50
C ASN A 359 -26.91 14.97 2.44
N ASP A 360 -25.94 14.23 1.92
CA ASP A 360 -24.55 14.69 1.72
C ASP A 360 -24.02 14.36 0.31
N PRO A 361 -24.66 14.84 -0.78
CA PRO A 361 -24.16 14.61 -2.14
C PRO A 361 -22.76 15.22 -2.37
N ASP A 362 -22.38 16.24 -1.60
CA ASP A 362 -21.06 16.88 -1.68
C ASP A 362 -19.92 15.94 -1.27
N ILE A 363 -20.20 14.88 -0.53
CA ILE A 363 -19.19 13.89 -0.16
C ILE A 363 -18.52 13.25 -1.39
N VAL A 364 -19.25 13.14 -2.50
CA VAL A 364 -18.76 12.60 -3.78
C VAL A 364 -17.66 13.49 -4.40
N ALA A 365 -17.62 14.79 -4.06
CA ALA A 365 -16.55 15.70 -4.47
C ALA A 365 -15.46 15.90 -3.40
N ARG A 366 -15.78 15.63 -2.12
CA ARG A 366 -14.83 15.82 -0.99
C ARG A 366 -14.04 14.58 -0.64
N ASP A 367 -14.57 13.39 -0.92
CA ASP A 367 -13.95 12.09 -0.62
C ASP A 367 -13.64 11.34 -1.92
N SER A 368 -12.35 11.14 -2.20
CA SER A 368 -11.89 10.48 -3.43
C SER A 368 -12.28 9.01 -3.50
N VAL A 369 -12.38 8.30 -2.37
CA VAL A 369 -12.76 6.89 -2.35
C VAL A 369 -14.23 6.76 -2.71
N ILE A 370 -15.10 7.58 -2.12
CA ILE A 370 -16.53 7.61 -2.47
C ILE A 370 -16.70 8.04 -3.92
N SER A 371 -15.94 9.03 -4.38
CA SER A 371 -15.94 9.48 -5.78
C SER A 371 -15.63 8.36 -6.79
N PHE A 372 -14.59 7.56 -6.54
CA PHE A 372 -14.28 6.44 -7.43
C PHE A 372 -15.28 5.29 -7.27
N LYS A 373 -15.78 5.03 -6.06
CA LYS A 373 -16.83 4.02 -5.85
C LYS A 373 -18.11 4.37 -6.61
N THR A 374 -18.53 5.63 -6.66
CA THR A 374 -19.72 6.04 -7.44
C THR A 374 -19.52 5.82 -8.93
N ALA A 375 -18.32 6.12 -9.46
CA ALA A 375 -18.00 5.86 -10.86
C ALA A 375 -17.97 4.36 -11.18
N LEU A 376 -17.38 3.53 -10.31
CA LEU A 376 -17.34 2.07 -10.49
C LEU A 376 -18.71 1.43 -10.33
N TRP A 377 -19.55 1.91 -9.42
CA TRP A 377 -20.94 1.51 -9.27
C TRP A 377 -21.71 1.76 -10.57
N PHE A 378 -21.62 2.98 -11.12
CA PHE A 378 -22.27 3.32 -12.38
C PHE A 378 -21.75 2.46 -13.53
N TRP A 379 -20.42 2.31 -13.63
CA TRP A 379 -19.78 1.51 -14.67
C TRP A 379 -20.22 0.04 -14.61
N LYS A 380 -20.23 -0.55 -13.42
CA LYS A 380 -20.63 -1.95 -13.22
C LYS A 380 -22.06 -2.18 -13.69
N LEU A 381 -22.98 -1.28 -13.39
CA LEU A 381 -24.40 -1.44 -13.71
C LEU A 381 -24.74 -1.13 -15.17
N ASN A 382 -24.01 -0.20 -15.81
CA ASN A 382 -24.43 0.36 -17.09
C ASN A 382 -23.44 0.13 -18.25
N CYS A 383 -22.17 -0.16 -17.97
CA CYS A 383 -21.12 -0.19 -18.99
C CYS A 383 -20.34 -1.50 -19.05
N HIS A 384 -20.10 -2.15 -17.90
CA HIS A 384 -19.17 -3.27 -17.77
C HIS A 384 -19.46 -4.39 -18.77
N ASP A 385 -20.71 -4.84 -18.82
CA ASP A 385 -21.14 -5.94 -19.68
C ASP A 385 -20.91 -5.63 -21.16
N PHE A 386 -21.00 -4.38 -21.59
CA PHE A 386 -20.80 -4.01 -22.99
C PHE A 386 -19.38 -4.20 -23.47
N ILE A 387 -18.40 -3.97 -22.59
CA ILE A 387 -16.99 -4.22 -22.91
C ILE A 387 -16.68 -5.71 -22.80
N THR A 388 -17.13 -6.39 -21.75
CA THR A 388 -16.76 -7.78 -21.48
C THR A 388 -17.47 -8.80 -22.38
N THR A 389 -18.62 -8.44 -22.95
CA THR A 389 -19.38 -9.30 -23.89
C THR A 389 -19.16 -8.94 -25.36
N GLY A 390 -18.24 -8.02 -25.67
CA GLY A 390 -17.87 -7.68 -27.05
C GLY A 390 -18.84 -6.74 -27.78
N LYS A 391 -19.79 -6.10 -27.08
CA LYS A 391 -20.64 -5.05 -27.69
C LYS A 391 -19.83 -3.79 -28.05
N GLY A 392 -18.69 -3.57 -27.39
CA GLY A 392 -17.68 -2.58 -27.76
C GLY A 392 -17.82 -1.23 -27.04
N PHE A 393 -16.81 -0.37 -27.24
CA PHE A 393 -16.70 0.91 -26.51
C PHE A 393 -17.83 1.89 -26.84
N GLY A 394 -18.35 1.89 -28.07
CA GLY A 394 -19.47 2.73 -28.50
C GLY A 394 -20.73 2.49 -27.68
N ALA A 395 -21.00 1.24 -27.28
CA ALA A 395 -22.13 0.91 -26.42
C ALA A 395 -21.98 1.53 -25.01
N THR A 396 -20.76 1.69 -24.49
CA THR A 396 -20.52 2.40 -23.22
C THR A 396 -20.77 3.90 -23.34
N ILE A 397 -20.40 4.52 -24.47
CA ILE A 397 -20.68 5.93 -24.74
C ILE A 397 -22.20 6.15 -24.78
N ASN A 398 -22.91 5.25 -25.46
CA ASN A 398 -24.36 5.28 -25.53
C ASN A 398 -25.03 5.12 -24.15
N ALA A 399 -24.48 4.26 -23.28
CA ALA A 399 -24.96 4.07 -21.92
C ALA A 399 -24.78 5.34 -21.05
N ILE A 400 -23.62 5.99 -21.18
CA ILE A 400 -23.27 7.16 -20.37
C ILE A 400 -24.07 8.38 -20.80
N ASN A 401 -24.14 8.65 -22.11
CA ASN A 401 -24.73 9.91 -22.59
C ASN A 401 -25.34 9.81 -24.00
N GLY A 402 -25.87 8.64 -24.38
CA GLY A 402 -26.23 8.35 -25.75
C GLY A 402 -27.22 9.32 -26.39
N LYS A 403 -28.20 9.80 -25.62
CA LYS A 403 -29.17 10.80 -26.10
C LYS A 403 -28.53 12.13 -26.52
N LEU A 404 -27.39 12.49 -25.93
CA LEU A 404 -26.70 13.77 -26.20
C LEU A 404 -25.50 13.61 -27.14
N GLU A 405 -24.98 12.39 -27.31
CA GLU A 405 -23.70 12.17 -27.99
C GLU A 405 -23.80 11.26 -29.23
N CYS A 406 -24.59 10.19 -29.17
CA CYS A 406 -24.64 9.17 -30.22
C CYS A 406 -25.61 9.53 -31.36
N ASN A 407 -25.62 8.72 -32.43
CA ASN A 407 -26.48 8.89 -33.61
C ASN A 407 -26.30 10.24 -34.30
N GLY A 408 -25.06 10.77 -34.28
CA GLY A 408 -24.73 12.05 -34.89
C GLY A 408 -25.06 13.29 -34.03
N ALA A 409 -25.53 13.12 -32.80
CA ALA A 409 -25.88 14.25 -31.92
C ALA A 409 -24.66 15.08 -31.52
N ASN A 410 -23.53 14.44 -31.19
CA ASN A 410 -22.28 15.15 -30.94
C ASN A 410 -21.03 14.33 -31.34
N PRO A 411 -20.73 14.25 -32.66
CA PRO A 411 -19.64 13.42 -33.17
C PRO A 411 -18.26 13.81 -32.62
N ALA A 412 -18.05 15.10 -32.33
CA ALA A 412 -16.79 15.60 -31.81
C ALA A 412 -16.50 15.08 -30.38
N THR A 413 -17.52 15.04 -29.52
CA THR A 413 -17.39 14.48 -28.17
C THR A 413 -17.16 12.98 -28.21
N VAL A 414 -17.89 12.25 -29.06
CA VAL A 414 -17.68 10.81 -29.25
C VAL A 414 -16.26 10.52 -29.74
N ALA A 415 -15.79 11.23 -30.77
CA ALA A 415 -14.44 11.09 -31.30
C ALA A 415 -13.37 11.36 -30.22
N SER A 416 -13.60 12.32 -29.33
CA SER A 416 -12.72 12.59 -28.18
C SER A 416 -12.65 11.39 -27.23
N ARG A 417 -13.79 10.79 -26.87
CA ARG A 417 -13.84 9.57 -26.02
C ARG A 417 -13.09 8.41 -26.67
N VAL A 418 -13.35 8.16 -27.96
CA VAL A 418 -12.67 7.11 -28.74
C VAL A 418 -11.17 7.33 -28.76
N LYS A 419 -10.72 8.57 -28.95
CA LYS A 419 -9.29 8.92 -28.93
C LYS A 419 -8.63 8.61 -27.58
N TYR A 420 -9.27 8.93 -26.47
CA TYR A 420 -8.76 8.57 -25.14
C TYR A 420 -8.69 7.06 -24.95
N TYR A 421 -9.75 6.34 -25.32
CA TYR A 421 -9.80 4.88 -25.24
C TYR A 421 -8.68 4.22 -26.04
N LEU A 422 -8.49 4.61 -27.30
CA LEU A 422 -7.42 4.10 -28.15
C LEU A 422 -6.03 4.39 -27.57
N ASN A 423 -5.83 5.58 -27.00
CA ASN A 423 -4.57 5.92 -26.33
C ASN A 423 -4.30 5.00 -25.13
N TYR A 424 -5.33 4.70 -24.32
CA TYR A 424 -5.19 3.78 -23.19
C TYR A 424 -4.98 2.33 -23.63
N CYS A 425 -5.70 1.83 -24.65
CA CYS A 425 -5.44 0.50 -25.23
C CYS A 425 -3.99 0.37 -25.71
N LYS A 426 -3.45 1.41 -26.37
CA LYS A 426 -2.05 1.46 -26.78
C LYS A 426 -1.09 1.41 -25.59
N GLN A 427 -1.36 2.16 -24.52
CA GLN A 427 -0.53 2.14 -23.30
C GLN A 427 -0.57 0.79 -22.58
N LEU A 428 -1.71 0.11 -22.63
CA LEU A 428 -1.92 -1.20 -22.02
C LEU A 428 -1.48 -2.37 -22.90
N GLY A 429 -1.14 -2.12 -24.18
CA GLY A 429 -0.72 -3.15 -25.12
C GLY A 429 -1.84 -4.12 -25.51
N VAL A 430 -3.09 -3.65 -25.57
CA VAL A 430 -4.27 -4.47 -25.87
C VAL A 430 -4.98 -4.00 -27.14
N ASP A 431 -5.63 -4.93 -27.83
CA ASP A 431 -6.51 -4.62 -28.96
C ASP A 431 -7.77 -3.86 -28.46
N PRO A 432 -8.17 -2.74 -29.09
CA PRO A 432 -9.33 -1.96 -28.66
C PRO A 432 -10.68 -2.61 -29.00
N GLY A 433 -10.70 -3.67 -29.80
CA GLY A 433 -11.91 -4.35 -30.25
C GLY A 433 -12.70 -3.57 -31.30
N ALA A 434 -13.81 -4.16 -31.72
CA ALA A 434 -14.75 -3.56 -32.67
C ALA A 434 -15.74 -2.61 -31.98
N ASN A 435 -16.58 -1.93 -32.78
CA ASN A 435 -17.69 -1.08 -32.31
C ASN A 435 -17.25 0.04 -31.35
N LEU A 436 -16.24 0.80 -31.76
CA LEU A 436 -15.64 1.85 -30.92
C LEU A 436 -16.53 3.09 -30.76
N SER A 437 -17.42 3.36 -31.71
CA SER A 437 -18.26 4.55 -31.75
C SER A 437 -19.74 4.19 -31.62
N CYS A 438 -20.51 5.19 -31.22
CA CYS A 438 -21.94 5.37 -31.44
C CYS A 438 -22.13 6.75 -32.10
#